data_AF-A0A3S3CNE2-F1
#
_entry.id   AF-A0A3S3CNE2-F1
#
_cell.length_a   1.000
_cell.length_b   1.000
_cell.length_c   1.000
_cell.angle_alpha   90.00
_cell.angle_beta   90.00
_cell.angle_gamma   90.00
#
_symmetry.space_group_name_H-M   'P 1'
#
loop_
_entity.id
_entity.type
_entity.pdbx_description
1 polymer ?
#
loop_
_entity_poly.entity_id
_entity_poly.type
_entity_poly.pdbx_seq_one_letter_code
_entity_poly.pdbx_strand_id
1 'polypeptide(L)'
;MSVGAGFVRMVQLPEPGSSGAPARPERRSIVVDTWAPEELAAEAIGIVLADAAESGSTVSVSIAYSDEAQAAALDAALRRQEVTNFRLVPEHAAVLERLTRDERLADRRTLVLYDLGSSGLTVSVVDRSTGSIVASERSTQLRGEDLNTNVPASEAIADSADLIGELAEQSGLLPDVVVVLGGGAHVAEVPSVLEQRSTIPILVADAPEFTAATGAALLAVPVAKPAAKPRRPSRTSKPRPGTSWQVAGAVAAGATLLAIAVIGFGLGYGRAYFGPETVASTEEPAQPVVDSGPR
;
A
#
# COMPACT_ATOMS: atom_id res chain seq x y z
N MET A 1 -0.37 -6.03 -9.30
CA MET A 1 -1.70 -6.08 -8.66
C MET A 1 -1.78 -4.99 -7.59
N SER A 2 -2.97 -4.46 -7.29
CA SER A 2 -3.24 -3.65 -6.09
C SER A 2 -4.49 -4.16 -5.39
N VAL A 3 -4.56 -3.94 -4.07
CA VAL A 3 -5.64 -4.44 -3.21
C VAL A 3 -6.29 -3.28 -2.48
N GLY A 4 -7.52 -2.95 -2.84
CA GLY A 4 -8.31 -1.92 -2.19
C GLY A 4 -9.55 -2.50 -1.50
N ALA A 5 -10.20 -1.68 -0.67
CA ALA A 5 -11.35 -2.10 0.13
C ALA A 5 -12.53 -2.68 -0.70
N GLY A 6 -12.77 -2.17 -1.91
CA GLY A 6 -13.86 -2.66 -2.78
C GLY A 6 -13.41 -3.47 -3.99
N PHE A 7 -12.11 -3.47 -4.32
CA PHE A 7 -11.61 -4.09 -5.56
C PHE A 7 -10.19 -4.62 -5.41
N VAL A 8 -9.95 -5.79 -6.01
CA VAL A 8 -8.60 -6.27 -6.36
C VAL A 8 -8.37 -5.95 -7.85
N ARG A 9 -7.28 -5.25 -8.16
CA ARG A 9 -6.96 -4.85 -9.53
C ARG A 9 -5.67 -5.48 -10.01
N MET A 10 -5.75 -6.15 -11.14
CA MET A 10 -4.62 -6.81 -11.78
C MET A 10 -4.30 -6.12 -13.10
N VAL A 11 -3.00 -5.96 -13.33
CA VAL A 11 -2.45 -5.47 -14.59
C VAL A 11 -1.37 -6.45 -15.01
N GLN A 12 -1.50 -6.98 -16.21
CA GLN A 12 -0.47 -7.77 -16.85
C GLN A 12 0.15 -6.92 -17.94
N LEU A 13 1.44 -6.63 -17.77
CA LEU A 13 2.22 -5.99 -18.82
C LEU A 13 2.57 -7.05 -19.86
N PRO A 14 2.51 -6.70 -21.15
CA PRO A 14 2.90 -7.63 -22.19
C PRO A 14 4.37 -7.98 -22.06
N GLU A 15 4.70 -9.24 -22.32
CA GLU A 15 6.11 -9.63 -22.42
C GLU A 15 6.77 -8.81 -23.56
N PRO A 16 7.97 -8.28 -23.36
CA PRO A 16 8.72 -7.68 -24.44
C PRO A 16 9.10 -8.77 -25.46
N GLY A 17 8.27 -8.97 -26.51
CA GLY A 17 8.41 -10.06 -27.47
C GLY A 17 7.99 -9.75 -28.92
N SER A 18 9.00 -9.66 -29.80
CA SER A 18 9.10 -9.83 -31.28
C SER A 18 8.08 -9.27 -32.28
N SER A 19 6.84 -8.95 -31.91
CA SER A 19 5.86 -8.38 -32.85
C SER A 19 5.85 -6.86 -32.71
N GLY A 20 6.18 -6.14 -33.78
CA GLY A 20 6.35 -4.67 -33.80
C GLY A 20 5.10 -3.82 -33.53
N ALA A 21 4.02 -4.42 -33.00
CA ALA A 21 2.85 -3.69 -32.52
C ALA A 21 2.97 -3.45 -31.00
N PRO A 22 2.67 -2.23 -30.49
CA PRO A 22 2.66 -1.98 -29.06
C PRO A 22 1.55 -2.81 -28.42
N ALA A 23 1.94 -3.89 -27.73
CA ALA A 23 0.99 -4.67 -26.95
C ALA A 23 0.45 -3.80 -25.81
N ARG A 24 -0.87 -3.80 -25.63
CA ARG A 24 -1.54 -3.01 -24.59
C ARG A 24 -1.56 -3.80 -23.28
N PRO A 25 -1.41 -3.15 -22.11
CA PRO A 25 -1.59 -3.83 -20.83
C PRO A 25 -2.98 -4.45 -20.71
N GLU A 26 -3.05 -5.69 -20.26
CA GLU A 26 -4.31 -6.33 -19.88
C GLU A 26 -4.68 -5.89 -18.46
N ARG A 27 -5.94 -5.50 -18.25
CA ARG A 27 -6.44 -4.94 -17.00
C ARG A 27 -7.68 -5.70 -16.55
N ARG A 28 -7.69 -6.15 -15.29
CA ARG A 28 -8.82 -6.87 -14.70
C ARG A 28 -9.14 -6.32 -13.31
N SER A 29 -10.43 -6.14 -13.03
CA SER A 29 -10.93 -5.75 -11.72
C SER A 29 -11.80 -6.86 -11.18
N ILE A 30 -11.56 -7.26 -9.93
CA ILE A 30 -12.40 -8.21 -9.19
C ILE A 30 -13.07 -7.44 -8.07
N VAL A 31 -14.40 -7.49 -8.01
CA VAL A 31 -15.19 -6.87 -6.94
C VAL A 31 -14.96 -7.65 -5.65
N VAL A 32 -14.72 -6.93 -4.56
CA VAL A 32 -14.65 -7.49 -3.21
C VAL A 32 -16.06 -7.40 -2.63
N ASP A 33 -16.67 -8.53 -2.31
CA ASP A 33 -18.04 -8.60 -1.78
C ASP A 33 -18.07 -9.00 -0.29
N THR A 34 -17.80 -10.26 0.02
CA THR A 34 -17.86 -10.88 1.35
C THR A 34 -16.50 -11.35 1.83
N TRP A 35 -15.55 -11.55 0.93
CA TRP A 35 -14.20 -11.97 1.29
C TRP A 35 -13.36 -10.80 1.76
N ALA A 36 -12.41 -11.08 2.66
CA ALA A 36 -11.34 -10.14 2.92
C ALA A 36 -10.60 -9.89 1.59
N PRO A 37 -10.35 -8.63 1.20
CA PRO A 37 -9.76 -8.31 -0.10
C PRO A 37 -8.38 -8.98 -0.29
N GLU A 38 -7.67 -9.26 0.80
CA GLU A 38 -6.38 -9.95 0.82
C GLU A 38 -6.50 -11.45 0.49
N GLU A 39 -7.57 -12.11 0.91
CA GLU A 39 -7.83 -13.53 0.58
C GLU A 39 -8.18 -13.68 -0.90
N LEU A 40 -9.06 -12.80 -1.39
CA LEU A 40 -9.43 -12.75 -2.80
C LEU A 40 -8.20 -12.48 -3.69
N ALA A 41 -7.34 -11.56 -3.25
CA ALA A 41 -6.06 -11.27 -3.87
C ALA A 41 -5.13 -12.49 -3.92
N ALA A 42 -5.02 -13.22 -2.81
CA ALA A 42 -4.17 -14.40 -2.73
C ALA A 42 -4.67 -15.54 -3.64
N GLU A 43 -5.98 -15.78 -3.68
CA GLU A 43 -6.60 -16.77 -4.56
C GLU A 43 -6.40 -16.41 -6.04
N ALA A 44 -6.67 -15.15 -6.40
CA ALA A 44 -6.50 -14.67 -7.77
C ALA A 44 -5.04 -14.86 -8.26
N ILE A 45 -4.05 -14.58 -7.41
CA ILE A 45 -2.64 -14.80 -7.75
C ILE A 45 -2.31 -16.29 -7.82
N GLY A 46 -2.84 -17.10 -6.91
CA GLY A 46 -2.67 -18.55 -6.93
C GLY A 46 -3.06 -19.14 -8.28
N ILE A 47 -4.20 -18.71 -8.83
CA ILE A 47 -4.68 -19.11 -10.15
C ILE A 47 -3.71 -18.68 -11.25
N VAL A 48 -3.29 -17.41 -11.27
CA VAL A 48 -2.37 -16.88 -12.30
C VAL A 48 -1.02 -17.62 -12.29
N LEU A 49 -0.48 -17.91 -11.10
CA LEU A 49 0.80 -18.62 -10.98
C LEU A 49 0.69 -20.10 -11.34
N ALA A 50 -0.45 -20.74 -11.05
CA ALA A 50 -0.71 -22.11 -11.45
C ALA A 50 -0.80 -22.23 -12.98
N ASP A 51 -1.56 -21.35 -13.64
CA ASP A 51 -1.69 -21.30 -15.09
C ASP A 51 -0.34 -21.05 -15.79
N ALA A 52 0.47 -20.13 -15.25
CA ALA A 52 1.82 -19.89 -15.74
C ALA A 52 2.73 -21.12 -15.59
N ALA A 53 2.65 -21.83 -14.46
CA ALA A 53 3.42 -23.04 -14.22
C ALA A 53 3.04 -24.18 -15.17
N GLU A 54 1.75 -24.36 -15.45
CA GLU A 54 1.24 -25.34 -16.42
C GLU A 54 1.66 -25.00 -17.86
N SER A 55 1.66 -23.71 -18.20
CA SER A 55 2.08 -23.21 -19.51
C SER A 55 3.60 -23.10 -19.68
N GLY A 56 4.39 -23.35 -18.62
CA GLY A 56 5.84 -23.19 -18.62
C GLY A 56 6.33 -21.73 -18.72
N SER A 57 5.45 -20.76 -18.50
CA SER A 57 5.78 -19.33 -18.49
C SER A 57 6.31 -18.88 -17.12
N THR A 58 7.15 -17.84 -17.10
CA THR A 58 7.65 -17.25 -15.86
C THR A 58 7.00 -15.90 -15.63
N VAL A 59 6.07 -15.84 -14.67
CA VAL A 59 5.40 -14.60 -14.28
C VAL A 59 6.06 -14.04 -13.01
N SER A 60 6.36 -12.75 -13.02
CA SER A 60 6.79 -11.99 -11.85
C SER A 60 5.61 -11.22 -11.29
N VAL A 61 5.31 -11.39 -10.00
CA VAL A 61 4.12 -10.77 -9.38
C VAL A 61 4.56 -9.77 -8.30
N SER A 62 4.04 -8.56 -8.40
CA SER A 62 4.12 -7.56 -7.33
C SER A 62 2.72 -7.07 -6.94
N ILE A 63 2.52 -6.86 -5.64
CA ILE A 63 1.24 -6.52 -5.04
C ILE A 63 1.41 -5.23 -4.25
N ALA A 64 0.69 -4.18 -4.68
CA ALA A 64 0.59 -2.93 -3.94
C ALA A 64 -0.33 -3.09 -2.72
N TYR A 65 0.16 -2.64 -1.56
CA TYR A 65 -0.60 -2.57 -0.30
C TYR A 65 -0.64 -1.13 0.24
N SER A 66 -1.75 -0.76 0.88
CA SER A 66 -1.98 0.59 1.39
C SER A 66 -1.30 0.83 2.77
N ASP A 67 -1.34 -0.16 3.65
CA ASP A 67 -0.76 -0.08 5.00
C ASP A 67 -0.16 -1.42 5.49
N GLU A 68 0.56 -1.38 6.60
CA GLU A 68 1.25 -2.54 7.18
C GLU A 68 0.28 -3.63 7.70
N ALA A 69 -0.93 -3.26 8.11
CA ALA A 69 -1.93 -4.23 8.54
C ALA A 69 -2.42 -5.04 7.33
N GLN A 70 -2.68 -4.38 6.20
CA GLN A 70 -2.99 -5.04 4.94
C GLN A 70 -1.79 -5.86 4.43
N ALA A 71 -0.55 -5.37 4.55
CA ALA A 71 0.63 -6.13 4.15
C ALA A 71 0.75 -7.45 4.93
N ALA A 72 0.54 -7.41 6.25
CA ALA A 72 0.56 -8.60 7.10
C ALA A 72 -0.59 -9.57 6.76
N ALA A 73 -1.80 -9.05 6.48
CA ALA A 73 -2.93 -9.86 6.06
C ALA A 73 -2.70 -10.53 4.69
N LEU A 74 -2.11 -9.81 3.73
CA LEU A 74 -1.70 -10.35 2.42
C LEU A 74 -0.65 -11.45 2.55
N ASP A 75 0.41 -11.23 3.33
CA ASP A 75 1.43 -12.26 3.56
C ASP A 75 0.82 -13.52 4.18
N ALA A 76 -0.09 -13.37 5.15
CA ALA A 76 -0.78 -14.50 5.75
C ALA A 76 -1.68 -15.26 4.75
N ALA A 77 -2.43 -14.54 3.91
CA ALA A 77 -3.30 -15.13 2.88
C ALA A 77 -2.49 -15.86 1.79
N LEU A 78 -1.43 -15.23 1.28
CA LEU A 78 -0.56 -15.83 0.26
C LEU A 78 0.14 -17.10 0.77
N ARG A 79 0.54 -17.13 2.04
CA ARG A 79 1.08 -18.34 2.68
C ARG A 79 0.06 -19.48 2.76
N ARG A 80 -1.22 -19.18 3.05
CA ARG A 80 -2.30 -20.19 3.05
C ARG A 80 -2.53 -20.78 1.66
N GLN A 81 -2.35 -19.98 0.62
CA GLN A 81 -2.45 -20.41 -0.78
C GLN A 81 -1.13 -20.98 -1.34
N GLU A 82 -0.12 -21.21 -0.49
CA GLU A 82 1.22 -21.70 -0.88
C GLU A 82 1.92 -20.85 -1.97
N VAL A 83 1.52 -19.59 -2.12
CA VAL A 83 2.11 -18.64 -3.06
C VAL A 83 3.41 -18.11 -2.48
N THR A 84 4.52 -18.32 -3.18
CA THR A 84 5.88 -17.95 -2.70
C THR A 84 6.65 -17.02 -3.63
N ASN A 85 6.23 -16.90 -4.89
CA ASN A 85 6.90 -16.05 -5.88
C ASN A 85 6.13 -14.73 -6.07
N PHE A 86 6.20 -13.87 -5.05
CA PHE A 86 5.58 -12.55 -5.07
C PHE A 86 6.44 -11.53 -4.33
N ARG A 87 6.16 -10.25 -4.59
CA ARG A 87 6.74 -9.12 -3.87
C ARG A 87 5.63 -8.18 -3.41
N LEU A 88 5.62 -7.83 -2.13
CA LEU A 88 4.78 -6.75 -1.62
C LEU A 88 5.49 -5.41 -1.84
N VAL A 89 4.75 -4.41 -2.32
CA VAL A 89 5.24 -3.03 -2.52
C VAL A 89 4.27 -2.04 -1.89
N PRO A 90 4.74 -0.98 -1.20
CA PRO A 90 3.84 0.07 -0.76
C PRO A 90 3.11 0.71 -1.94
N GLU A 91 1.84 1.03 -1.77
CA GLU A 91 0.98 1.60 -2.81
C GLU A 91 1.53 2.91 -3.37
N HIS A 92 1.96 3.82 -2.50
CA HIS A 92 2.56 5.08 -2.94
C HIS A 92 3.81 4.87 -3.82
N ALA A 93 4.65 3.89 -3.50
CA ALA A 93 5.84 3.57 -4.30
C ALA A 93 5.43 3.02 -5.68
N ALA A 94 4.39 2.19 -5.74
CA ALA A 94 3.83 1.71 -7.00
C ALA A 94 3.25 2.87 -7.83
N VAL A 95 2.44 3.74 -7.22
CA VAL A 95 1.87 4.92 -7.89
C VAL A 95 2.98 5.81 -8.47
N LEU A 96 4.01 6.14 -7.70
CA LEU A 96 5.12 6.98 -8.17
C LEU A 96 5.91 6.35 -9.32
N GLU A 97 6.07 5.02 -9.32
CA GLU A 97 6.70 4.31 -10.44
C GLU A 97 5.91 4.49 -11.75
N ARG A 98 4.57 4.43 -11.67
CA ARG A 98 3.69 4.67 -12.83
C ARG A 98 3.71 6.14 -13.27
N LEU A 99 3.66 7.07 -12.33
CA LEU A 99 3.64 8.51 -12.63
C LEU A 99 4.98 8.99 -13.20
N THR A 100 6.10 8.37 -12.82
CA THR A 100 7.42 8.68 -13.40
C THR A 100 7.51 8.34 -14.89
N ARG A 101 6.65 7.44 -15.39
CA ARG A 101 6.53 7.11 -16.82
C ARG A 101 5.46 7.91 -17.56
N ASP A 102 4.76 8.83 -16.89
CA ASP A 102 3.80 9.72 -17.54
C ASP A 102 4.53 10.96 -18.07
N GLU A 103 4.61 11.10 -19.39
CA GLU A 103 5.31 12.21 -20.05
C GLU A 103 4.70 13.58 -19.70
N ARG A 104 3.40 13.64 -19.39
CA ARG A 104 2.72 14.87 -18.96
C ARG A 104 3.26 15.39 -17.62
N LEU A 105 3.93 14.53 -16.86
CA LEU A 105 4.53 14.82 -15.57
C LEU A 105 6.05 15.01 -15.65
N ALA A 106 6.71 14.88 -16.80
CA ALA A 106 8.17 14.82 -16.90
C ALA A 106 8.89 15.97 -16.16
N ASP A 107 8.39 17.20 -16.27
CA ASP A 107 8.99 18.40 -15.68
C ASP A 107 8.40 18.80 -14.31
N ARG A 108 7.47 18.01 -13.76
CA ARG A 108 6.77 18.28 -12.49
C ARG A 108 7.55 17.65 -11.34
N ARG A 109 7.90 18.40 -10.30
CA ARG A 109 8.70 17.90 -9.17
C ARG A 109 7.84 17.60 -7.95
N THR A 110 6.88 18.46 -7.65
CA THR A 110 6.00 18.30 -6.50
C THR A 110 4.60 17.97 -7.01
N LEU A 111 4.05 16.84 -6.59
CA LEU A 111 2.70 16.41 -6.94
C LEU A 111 1.81 16.43 -5.71
N VAL A 112 0.54 16.73 -5.88
CA VAL A 112 -0.51 16.26 -4.95
C VAL A 112 -1.12 15.02 -5.56
N LEU A 113 -1.11 13.91 -4.84
CA LEU A 113 -1.87 12.72 -5.20
C LEU A 113 -3.23 12.83 -4.55
N TYR A 114 -4.29 12.85 -5.35
CA TYR A 114 -5.68 12.84 -4.91
C TYR A 114 -6.25 11.46 -5.25
N ASP A 115 -6.21 10.53 -4.28
CA ASP A 115 -6.63 9.15 -4.49
C ASP A 115 -8.03 8.89 -3.93
N LEU A 116 -9.01 8.87 -4.83
CA LEU A 116 -10.40 8.66 -4.50
C LEU A 116 -10.81 7.19 -4.73
N GLY A 117 -10.74 6.43 -3.63
CA GLY A 117 -11.16 5.03 -3.56
C GLY A 117 -12.63 4.86 -3.19
N SER A 118 -13.08 3.61 -3.12
CA SER A 118 -14.46 3.30 -2.71
C SER A 118 -14.75 3.68 -1.25
N SER A 119 -13.76 3.54 -0.36
CA SER A 119 -13.93 3.74 1.08
C SER A 119 -13.59 5.15 1.58
N GLY A 120 -12.96 5.98 0.75
CA GLY A 120 -12.55 7.32 1.14
C GLY A 120 -11.57 7.95 0.16
N LEU A 121 -11.11 9.14 0.55
CA LEU A 121 -10.11 9.95 -0.15
C LEU A 121 -8.81 9.95 0.64
N THR A 122 -7.69 9.77 -0.05
CA THR A 122 -6.36 10.11 0.49
C THR A 122 -5.76 11.22 -0.35
N VAL A 123 -5.33 12.30 0.30
CA VAL A 123 -4.59 13.40 -0.34
C VAL A 123 -3.16 13.37 0.20
N SER A 124 -2.17 13.33 -0.69
CA SER A 124 -0.76 13.28 -0.31
C SER A 124 0.08 14.25 -1.14
N VAL A 125 0.86 15.11 -0.49
CA VAL A 125 1.89 15.92 -1.15
C VAL A 125 3.16 15.09 -1.28
N VAL A 126 3.66 14.95 -2.50
CA VAL A 126 4.83 14.12 -2.83
C VAL A 126 5.91 14.96 -3.50
N ASP A 127 7.11 14.87 -2.95
CA ASP A 127 8.33 15.34 -3.62
C ASP A 127 8.92 14.20 -4.44
N ARG A 128 8.85 14.32 -5.76
CA ARG A 128 9.37 13.30 -6.69
C ARG A 128 10.89 13.24 -6.74
N SER A 129 11.58 14.29 -6.33
CA SER A 129 13.04 14.30 -6.34
C SER A 129 13.60 13.34 -5.29
N THR A 130 12.88 13.20 -4.17
CA THR A 130 13.20 12.27 -3.07
C THR A 130 12.33 11.02 -3.09
N GLY A 131 11.22 11.02 -3.82
CA GLY A 131 10.23 9.94 -3.83
C GLY A 131 9.42 9.84 -2.54
N SER A 132 9.39 10.90 -1.74
CA SER A 132 8.83 10.90 -0.38
C SER A 132 7.49 11.62 -0.30
N ILE A 133 6.59 11.08 0.54
CA ILE A 133 5.37 11.78 0.95
C ILE A 133 5.74 12.78 2.05
N VAL A 134 5.47 14.05 1.83
CA VAL A 134 5.82 15.17 2.72
C VAL A 134 4.68 15.50 3.67
N ALA A 135 3.44 15.45 3.17
CA ALA A 135 2.22 15.61 3.94
C ALA A 135 1.16 14.67 3.40
N SER A 136 0.29 14.13 4.25
CA SER A 136 -0.82 13.29 3.81
C SER A 136 -1.97 13.32 4.79
N GLU A 137 -3.19 13.29 4.26
CA GLU A 137 -4.41 13.14 5.03
C GLU A 137 -5.34 12.13 4.37
N ARG A 138 -6.04 11.35 5.19
CA ARG A 138 -7.10 10.44 4.74
C ARG A 138 -8.42 10.89 5.34
N SER A 139 -9.42 11.06 4.48
CA SER A 139 -10.79 11.42 4.84
C SER A 139 -11.79 10.36 4.39
N THR A 140 -12.82 10.13 5.19
CA THR A 140 -13.98 9.29 4.84
C THR A 140 -15.23 10.13 4.56
N GLN A 141 -15.12 11.46 4.49
CA GLN A 141 -16.24 12.34 4.16
C GLN A 141 -16.60 12.30 2.68
N LEU A 142 -15.59 12.06 1.83
CA LEU A 142 -15.77 11.83 0.39
C LEU A 142 -15.33 10.40 0.06
N ARG A 143 -16.30 9.56 -0.30
CA ARG A 143 -16.06 8.16 -0.65
C ARG A 143 -16.57 7.92 -2.06
N GLY A 144 -15.80 7.17 -2.86
CA GLY A 144 -16.19 6.87 -4.23
C GLY A 144 -17.48 6.06 -4.34
N GLU A 145 -17.90 5.35 -3.29
CA GLU A 145 -19.21 4.68 -3.28
C GLU A 145 -20.39 5.66 -3.26
N ASP A 146 -20.24 6.78 -2.54
CA ASP A 146 -21.29 7.81 -2.41
C ASP A 146 -21.53 8.54 -3.74
N LEU A 147 -20.50 8.62 -4.59
CA LEU A 147 -20.58 9.21 -5.92
C LEU A 147 -21.43 8.42 -6.92
N ASN A 148 -21.79 7.18 -6.60
CA ASN A 148 -22.69 6.37 -7.45
C ASN A 148 -24.17 6.61 -7.11
N THR A 149 -24.47 7.50 -6.17
CA THR A 149 -25.83 7.85 -5.76
C THR A 149 -26.35 9.07 -6.55
N ASN A 150 -27.63 9.39 -6.42
CA ASN A 150 -28.22 10.59 -7.01
C ASN A 150 -28.07 11.84 -6.11
N VAL A 151 -27.26 11.76 -5.04
CA VAL A 151 -27.02 12.88 -4.13
C VAL A 151 -25.81 13.67 -4.64
N PRO A 152 -25.92 14.99 -4.83
CA PRO A 152 -24.78 15.81 -5.23
C PRO A 152 -23.64 15.72 -4.23
N ALA A 153 -22.43 15.46 -4.72
CA ALA A 153 -21.23 15.39 -3.90
C ALA A 153 -20.40 16.68 -3.96
N SER A 154 -20.90 17.72 -4.63
CA SER A 154 -20.15 18.95 -4.94
C SER A 154 -19.55 19.61 -3.69
N GLU A 155 -20.27 19.61 -2.56
CA GLU A 155 -19.79 20.21 -1.31
C GLU A 155 -18.62 19.39 -0.74
N ALA A 156 -18.76 18.07 -0.60
CA ALA A 156 -17.67 17.20 -0.16
C ALA A 156 -16.44 17.24 -1.10
N ILE A 157 -16.65 17.38 -2.41
CA ILE A 157 -15.55 17.57 -3.36
C ILE A 157 -14.92 18.97 -3.19
N ALA A 158 -15.70 20.01 -2.94
CA ALA A 158 -15.17 21.35 -2.68
C ALA A 158 -14.37 21.41 -1.38
N ASP A 159 -14.86 20.81 -0.29
CA ASP A 159 -14.14 20.69 0.99
C ASP A 159 -12.81 19.94 0.80
N SER A 160 -12.81 18.89 -0.03
CA SER A 160 -11.58 18.17 -0.35
C SER A 160 -10.58 18.97 -1.19
N ALA A 161 -11.04 19.97 -1.94
CA ALA A 161 -10.16 20.89 -2.66
C ALA A 161 -9.48 21.87 -1.69
N ASP A 162 -10.18 22.29 -0.64
CA ASP A 162 -9.61 23.14 0.41
C ASP A 162 -8.52 22.35 1.19
N LEU A 163 -8.73 21.05 1.45
CA LEU A 163 -7.71 20.15 2.02
C LEU A 163 -6.42 20.07 1.18
N ILE A 164 -6.52 20.14 -0.15
CA ILE A 164 -5.32 20.20 -1.01
C ILE A 164 -4.47 21.44 -0.69
N GLY A 165 -5.13 22.59 -0.51
CA GLY A 165 -4.47 23.84 -0.14
C GLY A 165 -3.82 23.77 1.24
N GLU A 166 -4.54 23.24 2.23
CA GLU A 166 -4.05 23.07 3.60
C GLU A 166 -2.80 22.18 3.66
N LEU A 167 -2.82 21.03 2.98
CA LEU A 167 -1.66 20.14 2.94
C LEU A 167 -0.49 20.73 2.15
N ALA A 168 -0.76 21.46 1.07
CA ALA A 168 0.29 22.17 0.34
C ALA A 168 0.99 23.19 1.23
N GLU A 169 0.22 24.03 1.95
CA GLU A 169 0.75 25.00 2.92
C GLU A 169 1.52 24.31 4.05
N GLN A 170 0.97 23.24 4.63
CA GLN A 170 1.61 22.49 5.70
C GLN A 170 2.93 21.86 5.26
N SER A 171 3.00 21.36 4.02
CA SER A 171 4.21 20.74 3.46
C SER A 171 5.34 21.75 3.22
N GLY A 172 5.02 23.04 3.11
CA GLY A 172 5.96 24.09 2.70
C GLY A 172 6.43 23.95 1.24
N LEU A 173 5.87 23.03 0.47
CA LEU A 173 6.14 22.86 -0.95
C LEU A 173 5.04 23.51 -1.78
N LEU A 174 5.39 23.93 -3.00
CA LEU A 174 4.44 24.41 -3.99
C LEU A 174 4.20 23.27 -4.99
N PRO A 175 3.03 22.60 -4.97
CA PRO A 175 2.74 21.54 -5.91
C PRO A 175 2.58 22.08 -7.33
N ASP A 176 3.14 21.37 -8.30
CA ASP A 176 3.04 21.72 -9.71
C ASP A 176 1.70 21.27 -10.31
N VAL A 177 1.08 20.23 -9.75
CA VAL A 177 -0.12 19.57 -10.29
C VAL A 177 -0.78 18.69 -9.22
N VAL A 178 -2.11 18.60 -9.26
CA VAL A 178 -2.91 17.58 -8.56
C VAL A 178 -3.18 16.43 -9.53
N VAL A 179 -2.74 15.23 -9.18
CA VAL A 179 -2.98 14.01 -9.94
C VAL A 179 -4.14 13.25 -9.32
N VAL A 180 -5.25 13.14 -10.05
CA VAL A 180 -6.47 12.43 -9.61
C VAL A 180 -6.35 10.95 -9.95
N LEU A 181 -6.46 10.11 -8.93
CA LEU A 181 -6.31 8.65 -8.94
C LEU A 181 -7.57 7.97 -8.41
N GLY A 182 -7.61 6.64 -8.56
CA GLY A 182 -8.69 5.83 -8.00
C GLY A 182 -9.93 5.75 -8.88
N GLY A 183 -10.91 4.98 -8.43
CA GLY A 183 -12.14 4.72 -9.19
C GLY A 183 -13.06 5.95 -9.29
N GLY A 184 -13.06 6.80 -8.27
CA GLY A 184 -13.90 8.01 -8.26
C GLY A 184 -13.45 9.08 -9.26
N ALA A 185 -12.24 8.97 -9.81
CA ALA A 185 -11.72 9.90 -10.81
C ALA A 185 -12.49 9.91 -12.14
N HIS A 186 -13.28 8.86 -12.42
CA HIS A 186 -14.14 8.79 -13.62
C HIS A 186 -15.42 9.61 -13.50
N VAL A 187 -15.80 10.01 -12.28
CA VAL A 187 -16.99 10.81 -12.05
C VAL A 187 -16.68 12.23 -12.47
N ALA A 188 -17.29 12.70 -13.57
CA ALA A 188 -16.96 13.99 -14.17
C ALA A 188 -17.09 15.19 -13.21
N GLU A 189 -17.96 15.08 -12.20
CA GLU A 189 -18.11 16.09 -11.15
C GLU A 189 -16.81 16.31 -10.36
N VAL A 190 -16.02 15.26 -10.12
CA VAL A 190 -14.77 15.32 -9.34
C VAL A 190 -13.75 16.26 -9.98
N PRO A 191 -13.23 16.02 -11.21
CA PRO A 191 -12.30 16.96 -11.81
C PRO A 191 -12.94 18.33 -12.06
N SER A 192 -14.23 18.39 -12.39
CA SER A 192 -14.91 19.68 -12.63
C SER A 192 -14.91 20.59 -11.42
N VAL A 193 -15.23 20.06 -10.23
CA VAL A 193 -15.26 20.85 -8.98
C VAL A 193 -13.84 21.15 -8.51
N LEU A 194 -12.91 20.19 -8.61
CA LEU A 194 -11.51 20.41 -8.27
C LEU A 194 -10.89 21.52 -9.14
N GLU A 195 -11.16 21.55 -10.45
CA GLU A 195 -10.67 22.58 -11.37
C GLU A 195 -11.26 23.98 -11.06
N GLN A 196 -12.49 24.04 -10.57
CA GLN A 196 -13.14 25.30 -10.20
C GLN A 196 -12.59 25.88 -8.88
N ARG A 197 -12.14 25.02 -7.98
CA ARG A 197 -11.75 25.37 -6.60
C ARG A 197 -10.24 25.48 -6.42
N SER A 198 -9.47 24.62 -7.07
CA SER A 198 -8.01 24.57 -6.92
C SER A 198 -7.34 25.58 -7.83
N THR A 199 -6.32 26.27 -7.29
CA THR A 199 -5.40 27.09 -8.08
C THR A 199 -4.28 26.26 -8.73
N ILE A 200 -4.14 24.99 -8.32
CA ILE A 200 -3.15 24.06 -8.85
C ILE A 200 -3.78 23.30 -10.03
N PRO A 201 -3.07 23.12 -11.16
CA PRO A 201 -3.59 22.36 -12.29
C PRO A 201 -4.04 20.95 -11.92
N ILE A 202 -5.19 20.51 -12.43
CA ILE A 202 -5.72 19.15 -12.23
C ILE A 202 -5.32 18.26 -13.42
N LEU A 203 -4.83 17.06 -13.12
CA LEU A 203 -4.50 16.03 -14.11
C LEU A 203 -5.12 14.70 -13.69
N VAL A 204 -6.03 14.16 -14.49
CA VAL A 204 -6.52 12.79 -14.28
C VAL A 204 -5.51 11.80 -14.86
N ALA A 205 -5.10 10.81 -14.06
CA ALA A 205 -4.19 9.76 -14.50
C ALA A 205 -4.86 8.84 -15.54
N ASP A 206 -4.07 8.26 -16.45
CA ASP A 206 -4.63 7.31 -17.42
C ASP A 206 -5.02 6.01 -16.72
N ALA A 207 -6.29 5.60 -16.88
CA ALA A 207 -6.87 4.46 -16.15
C ALA A 207 -6.60 4.60 -14.64
N PRO A 208 -7.16 5.67 -14.02
CA PRO A 208 -6.77 6.15 -12.70
C PRO A 208 -6.91 5.07 -11.61
N GLU A 209 -7.89 4.18 -11.75
CA GLU A 209 -8.15 3.07 -10.84
C GLU A 209 -7.08 1.97 -10.91
N PHE A 210 -6.34 1.87 -12.03
CA PHE A 210 -5.27 0.90 -12.25
C PHE A 210 -3.86 1.46 -12.01
N THR A 211 -3.73 2.71 -11.54
CA THR A 211 -2.43 3.37 -11.38
C THR A 211 -1.49 2.56 -10.47
N ALA A 212 -1.93 2.23 -9.26
CA ALA A 212 -1.16 1.42 -8.32
C ALA A 212 -0.86 0.02 -8.88
N ALA A 213 -1.84 -0.66 -9.47
CA ALA A 213 -1.65 -1.99 -10.04
C ALA A 213 -0.66 -2.02 -11.21
N THR A 214 -0.68 -0.99 -12.06
CA THR A 214 0.27 -0.80 -13.17
C THR A 214 1.66 -0.52 -12.64
N GLY A 215 1.77 0.36 -11.64
CA GLY A 215 3.01 0.63 -10.92
C GLY A 215 3.62 -0.63 -10.31
N ALA A 216 2.81 -1.43 -9.63
CA ALA A 216 3.24 -2.70 -9.07
C ALA A 216 3.74 -3.65 -10.18
N ALA A 217 3.03 -3.72 -11.32
CA ALA A 217 3.49 -4.54 -12.45
C ALA A 217 4.83 -4.05 -13.03
N LEU A 218 5.09 -2.74 -13.05
CA LEU A 218 6.37 -2.17 -13.47
C LEU A 218 7.52 -2.46 -12.48
N LEU A 219 7.19 -2.56 -11.18
CA LEU A 219 8.13 -2.95 -10.11
C LEU A 219 8.33 -4.47 -9.98
N ALA A 220 7.59 -5.26 -10.75
CA ALA A 220 7.68 -6.70 -10.72
C ALA A 220 9.02 -7.16 -11.29
N VAL A 221 9.87 -7.69 -10.41
CA VAL A 221 11.13 -8.34 -10.75
C VAL A 221 11.00 -9.84 -10.48
N PRO A 222 11.68 -10.70 -11.25
CA PRO A 222 11.71 -12.13 -10.97
C PRO A 222 12.24 -12.37 -9.56
N VAL A 223 11.43 -12.94 -8.66
CA VAL A 223 11.91 -13.38 -7.36
C VAL A 223 12.63 -14.71 -7.59
N ALA A 224 13.94 -14.74 -7.33
CA ALA A 224 14.73 -15.95 -7.49
C ALA A 224 14.13 -17.07 -6.62
N LYS A 225 13.83 -18.23 -7.22
CA LYS A 225 13.44 -19.43 -6.48
C LYS A 225 14.49 -19.67 -5.38
N PRO A 226 14.10 -19.90 -4.12
CA PRO A 226 15.05 -20.39 -3.11
C PRO A 226 15.68 -21.66 -3.67
N ALA A 227 17.00 -21.65 -3.89
CA ALA A 227 17.72 -22.82 -4.34
C ALA A 227 17.42 -23.95 -3.35
N ALA A 228 16.80 -25.03 -3.84
CA ALA A 228 16.55 -26.20 -3.03
C ALA A 228 17.86 -26.61 -2.36
N LYS A 229 17.90 -26.57 -1.02
CA LYS A 229 19.06 -27.02 -0.24
C LYS A 229 19.43 -28.42 -0.75
N PRO A 230 20.69 -28.67 -1.17
CA PRO A 230 21.05 -30.01 -1.64
C PRO A 230 20.72 -31.01 -0.54
N ARG A 231 19.82 -31.95 -0.84
CA ARG A 231 19.47 -33.06 0.04
C ARG A 231 20.75 -33.85 0.31
N ARG A 232 21.38 -33.58 1.45
CA ARG A 232 22.49 -34.39 1.96
C ARG A 232 21.94 -35.81 2.18
N PRO A 233 22.56 -36.86 1.63
CA PRO A 233 22.05 -38.22 1.79
C PRO A 233 21.96 -38.56 3.28
N SER A 234 20.78 -38.98 3.73
CA SER A 234 20.51 -39.39 5.09
C SER A 234 21.32 -40.65 5.41
N ARG A 235 22.41 -40.50 6.16
CA ARG A 235 23.03 -41.64 6.87
C ARG A 235 22.04 -42.10 7.93
N THR A 236 21.53 -43.31 7.76
CA THR A 236 20.74 -44.03 8.75
C THR A 236 21.59 -44.19 10.02
N SER A 237 21.19 -43.53 11.11
CA SER A 237 21.72 -43.81 12.44
C SER A 237 20.56 -44.24 13.33
N LYS A 238 20.71 -45.41 13.96
CA LYS A 238 19.75 -46.02 14.88
C LYS A 238 19.58 -45.13 16.13
N PRO A 239 18.36 -45.02 16.71
CA PRO A 239 18.17 -44.28 17.94
C PRO A 239 18.64 -45.09 19.16
N ARG A 240 19.27 -44.41 20.13
CA ARG A 240 19.49 -44.90 21.50
C ARG A 240 18.63 -44.07 22.46
N PRO A 241 18.06 -44.65 23.54
CA PRO A 241 17.09 -43.99 24.40
C PRO A 241 17.73 -43.33 25.63
N GLY A 242 17.02 -42.35 26.20
CA GLY A 242 17.31 -41.65 27.46
C GLY A 242 17.45 -40.14 27.24
N THR A 243 16.94 -39.21 28.05
CA THR A 243 16.22 -39.25 29.33
C THR A 243 15.50 -37.89 29.44
N SER A 244 14.36 -37.88 30.12
CA SER A 244 13.49 -36.75 30.43
C SER A 244 14.17 -35.53 31.07
N TRP A 245 13.72 -34.32 30.71
CA TRP A 245 13.39 -33.21 31.63
C TRP A 245 12.50 -32.18 30.92
N GLN A 246 11.25 -32.03 31.41
CA GLN A 246 10.74 -30.92 32.24
C GLN A 246 10.46 -29.65 31.41
N VAL A 247 9.20 -29.36 31.04
CA VAL A 247 8.07 -28.78 31.82
C VAL A 247 8.09 -27.24 31.80
N ALA A 248 6.88 -26.70 31.63
CA ALA A 248 6.43 -25.30 31.80
C ALA A 248 6.66 -24.37 30.58
N GLY A 249 5.69 -23.57 30.16
CA GLY A 249 4.38 -23.29 30.75
C GLY A 249 3.56 -22.45 29.78
N ALA A 250 2.27 -22.71 29.76
CA ALA A 250 1.25 -21.86 29.15
C ALA A 250 0.66 -20.97 30.24
N VAL A 251 0.70 -19.65 30.08
CA VAL A 251 -0.19 -18.71 30.78
C VAL A 251 -0.55 -17.57 29.81
N ALA A 252 -1.85 -17.32 29.75
CA ALA A 252 -2.52 -16.31 28.94
C ALA A 252 -2.62 -14.95 29.66
N ALA A 253 -2.70 -13.86 28.89
CA ALA A 253 -3.45 -12.63 29.17
C ALA A 253 -3.39 -11.81 27.86
N GLY A 254 -4.49 -11.36 27.24
CA GLY A 254 -5.63 -10.69 27.86
C GLY A 254 -5.29 -9.21 28.03
N ALA A 255 -5.33 -8.43 26.95
CA ALA A 255 -5.27 -6.98 27.02
C ALA A 255 -6.04 -6.34 25.85
N THR A 256 -7.14 -5.71 26.23
CA THR A 256 -8.03 -4.84 25.46
C THR A 256 -7.25 -3.65 24.89
N LEU A 257 -7.43 -3.31 23.61
CA LEU A 257 -6.94 -2.05 23.06
C LEU A 257 -8.12 -1.17 22.63
N LEU A 258 -8.26 -0.08 23.38
CA LEU A 258 -9.05 1.10 23.11
C LEU A 258 -8.41 1.88 21.96
N ALA A 259 -9.24 2.46 21.08
CA ALA A 259 -8.84 3.24 19.92
C ALA A 259 -7.97 4.47 20.27
N ILE A 260 -6.98 4.75 19.43
CA ILE A 260 -6.35 6.07 19.30
C ILE A 260 -6.27 6.38 17.80
N ALA A 261 -6.91 7.48 17.40
CA ALA A 261 -6.71 8.10 16.09
C ALA A 261 -5.27 8.60 16.00
N VAL A 262 -4.48 8.00 15.11
CA VAL A 262 -3.12 8.48 14.81
C VAL A 262 -3.24 9.56 13.74
N ILE A 263 -3.06 10.80 14.16
CA ILE A 263 -2.65 11.88 13.26
C ILE A 263 -1.25 11.50 12.77
N GLY A 264 -1.17 11.01 11.53
CA GLY A 264 0.07 10.58 10.90
C GLY A 264 0.92 11.78 10.50
N PHE A 265 1.65 12.35 11.46
CA PHE A 265 2.76 13.24 11.18
C PHE A 265 3.92 12.42 10.62
N GLY A 266 4.37 12.75 9.42
CA GLY A 266 5.42 12.04 8.70
C GLY A 266 6.75 12.03 9.45
N LEU A 267 7.38 10.86 9.50
CA LEU A 267 8.83 10.74 9.69
C LEU A 267 9.34 9.71 8.67
N GLY A 268 10.19 10.20 7.78
CA GLY A 268 10.75 9.46 6.65
C GLY A 268 11.51 8.21 7.07
N TYR A 269 11.29 7.12 6.33
CA TYR A 269 12.08 5.91 6.46
C TYR A 269 13.25 5.94 5.47
N GLY A 270 14.42 6.33 6.01
CA GLY A 270 15.72 6.18 5.37
C GLY A 270 16.72 5.53 6.33
N ARG A 271 17.17 4.32 5.98
CA ARG A 271 18.41 3.62 6.42
C ARG A 271 18.69 3.51 7.94
N ALA A 272 18.80 2.26 8.42
CA ALA A 272 20.10 1.64 8.76
C ALA A 272 19.93 0.17 9.21
N TYR A 273 20.70 -0.70 8.54
CA TYR A 273 21.17 -1.97 9.09
C TYR A 273 22.03 -1.72 10.33
N PHE A 274 21.83 -2.47 11.40
CA PHE A 274 22.82 -3.25 12.17
C PHE A 274 22.26 -3.63 13.54
N GLY A 275 22.45 -4.90 13.92
CA GLY A 275 22.18 -5.44 15.25
C GLY A 275 23.29 -5.09 16.27
N PRO A 276 23.39 -5.87 17.36
CA PRO A 276 23.20 -5.38 18.73
C PRO A 276 24.51 -5.04 19.48
N GLU A 277 24.33 -4.65 20.76
CA GLU A 277 25.30 -4.28 21.82
C GLU A 277 25.46 -2.76 22.01
N THR A 278 25.42 -2.17 23.20
CA THR A 278 25.60 -2.66 24.58
C THR A 278 25.01 -1.65 25.57
N VAL A 279 24.72 -2.15 26.77
CA VAL A 279 24.18 -1.51 27.97
C VAL A 279 24.91 -0.22 28.39
N ALA A 280 24.14 0.78 28.85
CA ALA A 280 24.59 1.75 29.86
C ALA A 280 23.40 2.13 30.76
N SER A 281 23.67 2.15 32.06
CA SER A 281 22.72 2.13 33.17
C SER A 281 22.20 3.50 33.59
N THR A 282 21.07 3.46 34.31
CA THR A 282 20.68 4.34 35.44
C THR A 282 20.33 5.80 35.14
N GLU A 283 19.06 6.17 35.31
CA GLU A 283 18.63 7.06 36.42
C GLU A 283 17.10 7.12 36.53
N GLU A 284 16.60 6.85 37.73
CA GLU A 284 15.20 6.91 38.17
C GLU A 284 14.89 8.31 38.72
N PRO A 285 13.83 9.01 38.27
CA PRO A 285 13.41 10.26 38.92
C PRO A 285 12.28 10.02 39.92
N ALA A 286 12.55 10.46 41.16
CA ALA A 286 11.66 10.50 42.30
C ALA A 286 10.38 11.34 42.07
N GLN A 287 9.29 10.91 42.70
CA GLN A 287 8.01 11.62 42.71
C GLN A 287 7.94 12.68 43.81
N PRO A 288 7.27 13.84 43.59
CA PRO A 288 7.02 14.81 44.63
C PRO A 288 5.76 14.48 45.43
N VAL A 289 5.92 14.46 46.76
CA VAL A 289 4.85 14.34 47.76
C VAL A 289 4.09 15.68 47.86
N VAL A 290 2.76 15.63 47.76
CA VAL A 290 1.88 16.79 48.03
C VAL A 290 1.32 16.66 49.45
N ASP A 291 1.65 17.66 50.27
CA ASP A 291 1.22 17.84 51.65
C ASP A 291 -0.19 18.44 51.73
N SER A 292 -0.98 18.02 52.71
CA SER A 292 -2.39 18.41 52.89
C SER A 292 -2.65 19.03 54.26
N GLY A 293 -3.19 20.25 54.24
CA GLY A 293 -4.04 20.83 55.30
C GLY A 293 -3.57 22.16 55.90
N PRO A 294 -4.40 22.82 56.74
CA PRO A 294 -5.83 23.07 56.52
C PRO A 294 -6.22 24.54 56.78
N ARG A 295 -7.30 25.01 56.15
CA ARG A 295 -8.37 25.84 56.74
C ARG A 295 -9.52 26.03 55.75
#